data_AF-A0A929TRF4-F1
#
_entry.id   AF-A0A929TRF4-F1
#
_cell.length_a   1.000
_cell.length_b   1.000
_cell.length_c   1.000
_cell.angle_alpha   90.00
_cell.angle_beta   90.00
_cell.angle_gamma   90.00
#
_symmetry.space_group_name_H-M   'P 1'
#
loop_
_entity.id
_entity.type
_entity.pdbx_description
1 polymer ?
#
loop_
_entity_poly.entity_id
_entity_poly.type
_entity_poly.pdbx_seq_one_letter_code
_entity_poly.pdbx_strand_id
1 'polypeptide(L)'
;QMPVLAYSALGRGFFSGRFEAGDEEGAKQLLDSYAQKGYLYPVNMERLMRCEKLAKTHGCTVAQMAMSYLFSKRLNVFAVVSTGSPDRMKEIIRASNLRLREEEVNFLENGFF
;
A
#
# COMPACT_ATOMS: atom_id res chain seq x y z
N GLN A 1 -14.66 20.08 0.87
CA GLN A 1 -13.22 19.86 0.59
C GLN A 1 -13.06 19.47 -0.88
N MET A 2 -11.98 19.91 -1.56
CA MET A 2 -11.70 19.52 -2.96
C MET A 2 -11.44 17.99 -3.05
N PRO A 3 -12.12 17.24 -3.94
CA PRO A 3 -11.84 15.81 -4.15
C PRO A 3 -10.43 15.57 -4.71
N VAL A 4 -9.75 14.56 -4.20
CA VAL A 4 -8.45 14.08 -4.70
C VAL A 4 -8.59 12.65 -5.21
N LEU A 5 -8.36 12.44 -6.50
CA LEU A 5 -8.40 11.11 -7.11
C LEU A 5 -6.97 10.53 -7.15
N ALA A 6 -6.69 9.58 -6.28
CA ALA A 6 -5.37 8.93 -6.20
C ALA A 6 -5.27 7.81 -7.22
N TYR A 7 -4.57 8.07 -8.33
CA TYR A 7 -4.23 7.04 -9.31
C TYR A 7 -3.04 6.19 -8.82
N SER A 8 -2.93 4.95 -9.30
CA SER A 8 -1.86 4.02 -8.90
C SER A 8 -1.75 3.87 -7.38
N ALA A 9 -2.88 3.73 -6.69
CA ALA A 9 -2.97 3.75 -5.23
C ALA A 9 -2.11 2.68 -4.52
N LEU A 10 -1.72 1.62 -5.23
CA LEU A 10 -0.84 0.55 -4.72
C LEU A 10 0.59 0.58 -5.32
N GLY A 11 1.01 1.71 -5.91
CA GLY A 11 2.35 1.82 -6.51
C GLY A 11 2.56 0.83 -7.65
N ARG A 12 1.58 0.71 -8.55
CA ARG A 12 1.59 -0.23 -9.68
C ARG A 12 1.87 -1.70 -9.29
N GLY A 13 1.35 -2.10 -8.14
CA GLY A 13 1.48 -3.47 -7.62
C GLY A 13 2.61 -3.65 -6.60
N PHE A 14 3.42 -2.63 -6.34
CA PHE A 14 4.47 -2.68 -5.33
C PHE A 14 3.89 -2.99 -3.93
N PHE A 15 2.80 -2.35 -3.54
CA PHE A 15 2.11 -2.61 -2.26
C PHE A 15 1.01 -3.68 -2.37
N SER A 16 1.10 -4.59 -3.33
CA SER A 16 0.07 -5.63 -3.52
C SER A 16 0.14 -6.79 -2.52
N GLY A 17 1.27 -6.94 -1.80
CA GLY A 17 1.53 -8.08 -0.94
C GLY A 17 1.83 -9.38 -1.70
N ARG A 18 2.20 -9.29 -2.98
CA ARG A 18 2.56 -10.47 -3.81
C ARG A 18 4.02 -10.90 -3.68
N PHE A 19 4.85 -10.08 -3.04
CA PHE A 19 6.22 -10.34 -2.66
C PHE A 19 6.49 -9.69 -1.30
N GLU A 20 7.51 -10.18 -0.60
CA GLU A 20 7.88 -9.69 0.73
C GLU A 20 8.97 -8.61 0.65
N ALA A 21 9.03 -7.74 1.66
CA ALA A 21 10.15 -6.81 1.81
C ALA A 21 11.46 -7.59 2.00
N GLY A 22 12.35 -7.50 1.01
CA GLY A 22 13.62 -8.24 0.96
C GLY A 22 13.71 -9.23 -0.20
N ASP A 23 12.59 -9.59 -0.82
CA ASP A 23 12.55 -10.42 -2.02
C ASP A 23 12.61 -9.57 -3.29
N GLU A 24 13.78 -8.97 -3.55
CA GLU A 24 13.98 -8.11 -4.73
C GLU A 24 13.82 -8.89 -6.05
N GLU A 25 14.29 -10.13 -6.10
CA GLU A 25 14.19 -10.96 -7.29
C GLU A 25 12.74 -11.38 -7.59
N GLY A 26 11.97 -11.78 -6.56
CA GLY A 26 10.53 -12.01 -6.71
C GLY A 26 9.77 -10.75 -7.12
N ALA A 27 10.15 -9.59 -6.57
CA ALA A 27 9.60 -8.30 -7.00
C ALA A 27 9.88 -8.03 -8.50
N LYS A 28 11.10 -8.27 -9.00
CA LYS A 28 11.45 -8.10 -10.43
C LYS A 28 10.67 -9.03 -11.34
N GLN A 29 10.34 -10.24 -10.91
CA GLN A 29 9.54 -11.18 -11.70
C GLN A 29 8.07 -10.75 -11.80
N LEU A 30 7.55 -10.05 -10.78
CA LEU A 30 6.14 -9.68 -10.69
C LEU A 30 5.83 -8.28 -11.20
N LEU A 31 6.75 -7.34 -11.03
CA LEU A 31 6.60 -5.95 -11.42
C LEU A 31 7.05 -5.73 -12.86
N ASP A 32 6.29 -4.97 -13.63
CA ASP A 32 6.74 -4.56 -14.96
C ASP A 32 7.92 -3.57 -14.90
N SER A 33 8.56 -3.31 -16.04
CA SER A 33 9.77 -2.49 -16.11
C SER A 33 9.63 -1.07 -15.58
N TYR A 34 8.47 -0.42 -15.71
CA TYR A 34 8.30 0.93 -15.13
C TYR A 34 7.93 0.88 -13.65
N ALA A 35 7.26 -0.17 -13.18
CA ALA A 35 7.05 -0.38 -11.75
C ALA A 35 8.39 -0.62 -11.04
N GLN A 36 9.27 -1.44 -11.64
CA GLN A 36 10.63 -1.62 -11.15
C GLN A 36 11.40 -0.29 -11.13
N LYS A 37 11.44 0.43 -12.26
CA LYS A 37 12.13 1.73 -12.36
C LYS A 37 11.57 2.78 -11.40
N GLY A 38 10.27 2.76 -11.12
CA GLY A 38 9.61 3.78 -10.30
C GLY A 38 9.66 3.49 -8.79
N TYR A 39 9.63 2.21 -8.40
CA TYR A 39 9.37 1.83 -7.01
C TYR A 39 10.40 0.89 -6.39
N LEU A 40 11.16 0.13 -7.19
CA LEU A 40 12.07 -0.89 -6.66
C LEU A 40 13.40 -0.27 -6.20
N TYR A 41 13.33 0.48 -5.10
CA TYR A 41 14.46 1.13 -4.45
C TYR A 41 14.55 0.68 -2.99
N PRO A 42 15.75 0.63 -2.39
CA PRO A 42 15.93 0.22 -0.99
C PRO A 42 14.99 0.94 -0.01
N VAL A 43 14.86 2.26 -0.14
CA VAL A 43 13.96 3.08 0.70
C VAL A 43 12.49 2.68 0.59
N ASN A 44 12.04 2.20 -0.57
CA ASN A 44 10.67 1.73 -0.74
C ASN A 44 10.49 0.29 -0.23
N MET A 45 11.53 -0.54 -0.26
CA MET A 45 11.51 -1.84 0.41
C MET A 45 11.39 -1.67 1.93
N GLU A 46 12.06 -0.68 2.51
CA GLU A 46 11.86 -0.33 3.93
C GLU A 46 10.42 0.12 4.22
N ARG A 47 9.81 0.90 3.32
CA ARG A 47 8.39 1.28 3.42
C ARG A 47 7.46 0.07 3.33
N LEU A 48 7.74 -0.88 2.43
CA LEU A 48 7.01 -2.13 2.32
C LEU A 48 7.09 -2.95 3.61
N MET A 49 8.29 -3.09 4.18
CA MET A 49 8.51 -3.78 5.46
C MET A 49 7.66 -3.17 6.58
N ARG A 50 7.58 -1.83 6.67
CA ARG A 50 6.73 -1.16 7.66
C ARG A 50 5.24 -1.41 7.41
N CYS A 51 4.83 -1.42 6.15
CA CYS A 51 3.46 -1.77 5.75
C CYS A 51 3.11 -3.20 6.15
N GLU A 52 3.99 -4.18 5.89
CA GLU A 52 3.84 -5.58 6.30
C GLU A 52 3.73 -5.72 7.82
N LYS A 53 4.60 -5.02 8.57
CA LYS A 53 4.57 -5.04 10.03
C LYS A 53 3.23 -4.56 10.58
N LEU A 54 2.73 -3.41 10.12
CA LEU A 54 1.42 -2.93 10.56
C LEU A 54 0.28 -3.81 10.06
N ALA A 55 0.35 -4.31 8.83
CA ALA A 55 -0.68 -5.20 8.29
C ALA A 55 -0.86 -6.44 9.17
N LYS A 56 0.26 -7.03 9.62
CA LYS A 56 0.29 -8.14 10.57
C LYS A 56 -0.33 -7.77 11.92
N THR A 57 0.02 -6.60 12.48
CA THR A 57 -0.55 -6.11 13.74
C THR A 57 -2.07 -5.93 13.68
N HIS A 58 -2.59 -5.50 12.53
CA HIS A 58 -4.03 -5.30 12.31
C HIS A 58 -4.77 -6.52 11.78
N GLY A 59 -4.08 -7.63 11.52
CA GLY A 59 -4.67 -8.84 10.93
C GLY A 59 -5.26 -8.59 9.54
N CYS A 60 -4.64 -7.71 8.75
CA CYS A 60 -5.07 -7.38 7.39
C CYS A 60 -3.95 -7.61 6.37
N THR A 61 -4.26 -7.50 5.07
CA THR A 61 -3.27 -7.64 4.00
C THR A 61 -2.44 -6.38 3.81
N VAL A 62 -1.27 -6.50 3.17
CA VAL A 62 -0.42 -5.35 2.79
C VAL A 62 -1.18 -4.36 1.91
N ALA A 63 -1.93 -4.86 0.93
CA ALA A 63 -2.75 -4.02 0.06
C ALA A 63 -3.82 -3.25 0.85
N GLN A 64 -4.44 -3.89 1.84
CA GLN A 64 -5.37 -3.20 2.73
C GLN A 64 -4.68 -2.13 3.57
N MET A 65 -3.55 -2.43 4.19
CA MET A 65 -2.80 -1.46 4.99
C MET A 65 -2.37 -0.23 4.17
N ALA A 66 -1.85 -0.44 2.95
CA ALA A 66 -1.47 0.65 2.05
C ALA A 66 -2.67 1.53 1.63
N MET A 67 -3.83 0.93 1.37
CA MET A 67 -5.05 1.67 1.05
C MET A 67 -5.60 2.43 2.27
N SER A 68 -5.56 1.82 3.46
CA SER A 68 -5.97 2.46 4.71
C SER A 68 -5.11 3.69 5.03
N TYR A 69 -3.81 3.64 4.73
CA TYR A 69 -2.93 4.81 4.82
C TYR A 69 -3.42 5.98 3.97
N LEU A 70 -3.78 5.72 2.72
CA LEU A 70 -4.31 6.74 1.81
C LEU A 70 -5.61 7.33 2.36
N PHE A 71 -6.54 6.48 2.82
CA PHE A 71 -7.82 6.94 3.35
C PHE A 71 -7.69 7.68 4.68
N SER A 72 -6.67 7.39 5.49
CA SER A 72 -6.45 8.02 6.80
C SER A 72 -5.89 9.44 6.73
N LYS A 73 -5.56 9.95 5.53
CA LYS A 73 -5.16 11.35 5.33
C LYS A 73 -6.32 12.31 5.58
N ARG A 74 -6.00 13.54 6.03
CA ARG A 74 -6.96 14.66 6.19
C ARG A 74 -7.36 15.30 4.84
N LEU A 75 -7.43 14.50 3.78
CA LEU A 75 -7.79 14.89 2.42
C LEU A 75 -9.07 14.17 2.01
N ASN A 76 -9.89 14.79 1.15
CA ASN A 76 -11.09 14.14 0.57
C ASN A 76 -10.68 13.20 -0.57
N VAL A 77 -10.02 12.09 -0.22
CA VAL A 77 -9.36 11.17 -1.18
C VAL A 77 -10.29 10.05 -1.62
N PHE A 78 -10.28 9.78 -2.92
CA PHE A 78 -10.87 8.59 -3.52
C PHE A 78 -9.77 7.85 -4.28
N ALA A 79 -9.61 6.55 -4.00
CA ALA A 79 -8.63 5.73 -4.67
C ALA A 79 -9.19 5.19 -5.98
N VAL A 80 -8.45 5.38 -7.08
CA VAL A 80 -8.78 4.79 -8.37
C VAL A 80 -8.12 3.41 -8.44
N VAL A 81 -8.93 2.36 -8.40
CA VAL A 81 -8.47 0.97 -8.33
C VAL A 81 -9.05 0.14 -9.47
N SER A 82 -8.26 -0.83 -9.94
CA SER A 82 -8.70 -1.86 -10.86
C SER A 82 -8.06 -3.19 -10.50
N THR A 83 -8.77 -4.28 -10.73
CA THR A 83 -8.27 -5.64 -10.51
C THR A 83 -9.07 -6.61 -11.38
N GLY A 84 -8.40 -7.63 -11.91
CA GLY A 84 -9.05 -8.72 -12.63
C GLY A 84 -9.69 -9.77 -11.72
N SER A 85 -9.59 -9.63 -10.39
CA SER A 85 -10.11 -10.58 -9.41
C SER A 85 -11.20 -9.92 -8.54
N PRO A 86 -12.42 -10.49 -8.48
CA PRO A 86 -13.47 -10.03 -7.59
C PRO A 86 -13.08 -10.09 -6.11
N ASP A 87 -12.30 -11.08 -5.69
CA ASP A 87 -11.90 -11.20 -4.29
C ASP A 87 -10.89 -10.13 -3.88
N ARG A 88 -9.94 -9.80 -4.77
CA ARG A 88 -9.07 -8.62 -4.57
C ARG A 88 -9.87 -7.32 -4.52
N MET A 89 -10.94 -7.20 -5.29
CA MET A 89 -11.82 -6.02 -5.21
C MET A 89 -12.48 -5.93 -3.82
N LYS A 90 -12.99 -7.05 -3.30
CA LYS A 90 -13.55 -7.11 -1.94
C LYS A 90 -12.50 -6.77 -0.88
N GLU A 91 -11.26 -7.22 -1.02
CA GLU A 91 -10.17 -6.87 -0.11
C GLU A 91 -9.89 -5.36 -0.09
N ILE A 92 -9.79 -4.74 -1.27
CA ILE A 92 -9.59 -3.29 -1.41
C ILE A 92 -10.75 -2.51 -0.80
N ILE A 93 -12.01 -2.94 -1.05
CA ILE A 93 -13.19 -2.30 -0.45
C ILE A 93 -13.13 -2.38 1.08
N ARG A 94 -12.74 -3.52 1.66
CA ARG A 94 -12.61 -3.65 3.13
C ARG A 94 -11.56 -2.72 3.72
N ALA A 95 -10.55 -2.32 2.95
CA ALA A 95 -9.52 -1.38 3.41
C ALA A 95 -10.12 -0.01 3.80
N SER A 96 -11.21 0.43 3.17
CA SER A 96 -11.83 1.72 3.51
C SER A 96 -12.41 1.78 4.94
N ASN A 97 -12.59 0.62 5.58
CA ASN A 97 -13.13 0.51 6.94
C ASN A 97 -12.06 0.62 8.02
N LEU A 98 -10.78 0.50 7.66
CA LEU A 98 -9.68 0.62 8.60
C LEU A 98 -9.14 2.06 8.59
N ARG A 99 -9.17 2.70 9.76
CA ARG A 99 -8.61 4.04 9.99
C ARG A 99 -7.38 3.93 10.87
N LEU A 100 -6.26 4.42 10.37
CA LEU A 100 -4.99 4.41 11.07
C LEU A 100 -4.91 5.58 12.05
N ARG A 101 -4.25 5.36 13.19
CA ARG A 101 -3.88 6.43 14.13
C ARG A 101 -2.77 7.30 13.53
N GLU A 102 -2.64 8.53 14.01
CA GLU A 102 -1.59 9.45 13.53
C GLU A 102 -0.17 8.86 13.67
N GLU A 103 0.08 8.14 14.77
CA GLU A 103 1.34 7.41 15.01
C GLU A 103 1.61 6.35 13.94
N GLU A 104 0.57 5.63 13.48
CA GLU A 104 0.70 4.58 12.46
C GLU A 104 0.95 5.17 11.09
N VAL A 105 0.31 6.30 10.78
CA VAL A 105 0.57 7.07 9.56
C VAL A 105 2.02 7.58 9.56
N ASN A 106 2.48 8.15 10.68
CA ASN A 106 3.85 8.63 10.84
C ASN A 106 4.86 7.50 10.74
N PHE A 107 4.57 6.33 11.32
CA PHE A 107 5.42 5.15 11.20
C PHE A 107 5.58 4.71 9.73
N LEU A 108 4.50 4.70 8.94
CA LEU A 108 4.58 4.36 7.52
C LEU A 108 5.44 5.37 6.74
N GLU A 109 5.28 6.67 6.99
CA GLU A 109 6.01 7.73 6.29
C GLU A 109 7.49 7.79 6.67
N ASN A 110 7.76 7.82 7.97
CA ASN A 110 9.03 8.26 8.54
C ASN A 110 9.75 7.17 9.34
N GLY A 111 9.07 6.07 9.69
CA GLY A 111 9.66 4.97 10.45
C GLY A 111 9.82 5.22 11.95
N PHE A 112 9.36 6.35 12.47
CA PHE A 112 9.35 6.67 13.89
C PHE A 112 8.02 6.24 14.53
N PHE A 113 8.10 5.68 15.74
CA PHE A 113 6.96 5.59 16.66
C PHE A 113 6.98 6.79 17.60
#